data_AF-V8NRR6-F1
#
_entry.id   AF-V8NRR6-F1
#
_cell.length_a   1.000
_cell.length_b   1.000
_cell.length_c   1.000
_cell.angle_alpha   90.00
_cell.angle_beta   90.00
_cell.angle_gamma   90.00
#
_symmetry.space_group_name_H-M   'P 1'
#
loop_
_entity.id
_entity.type
_entity.pdbx_description
1 polymer ?
#
loop_
_entity_poly.entity_id
_entity_poly.type
_entity_poly.pdbx_seq_one_letter_code
_entity_poly.pdbx_strand_id
1 'polypeptide(L)'
;MSRIWGKEGDAFLPLVLGLVGFPLQPGHRVAPAYTMPVFRYLNKHKELIPLAMIMTATLSGMAYTGIRALKRSDIIIDRWNNPEPWEKVDPSQPQKLFSIHQKWKPIEELEEVRKVYKE
;
A
#
# COMPACT_ATOMS: atom_id res chain seq x y z
N MET A 1 6.90 62.65 7.40
CA MET A 1 6.64 62.76 5.95
C MET A 1 6.99 61.41 5.32
N SER A 2 5.96 60.70 4.83
CA SER A 2 5.95 59.51 3.95
C SER A 2 6.92 58.34 4.21
N ARG A 3 6.39 57.19 4.68
CA ARG A 3 6.41 55.88 3.95
C ARG A 3 5.67 54.81 4.78
N ILE A 4 4.35 54.94 4.83
CA ILE A 4 3.41 53.93 5.36
C ILE A 4 2.85 53.22 4.13
N TRP A 5 3.42 52.07 3.74
CA TRP A 5 2.90 51.10 2.75
C TRP A 5 3.98 50.00 2.63
N GLY A 6 3.76 48.69 2.76
CA GLY A 6 2.62 47.84 3.07
C GLY A 6 3.20 46.41 3.06
N LYS A 7 2.99 45.62 4.12
CA LYS A 7 3.56 44.26 4.26
C LYS A 7 2.52 43.13 4.15
N GLU A 8 1.34 43.43 3.62
CA GLU A 8 0.23 42.47 3.58
C GLU A 8 -0.37 42.27 2.17
N GLY A 9 0.25 42.85 1.12
CA GLY A 9 -0.26 42.78 -0.27
C GLY A 9 0.38 41.74 -1.21
N ASP A 10 1.51 41.13 -0.84
CA ASP A 10 2.34 40.37 -1.80
C ASP A 10 1.90 38.91 -2.01
N ALA A 11 0.89 38.45 -1.27
CA ALA A 11 0.35 37.10 -1.41
C ALA A 11 -0.80 36.98 -2.44
N PHE A 12 -1.33 38.09 -2.94
CA PHE A 12 -2.49 38.07 -3.85
C PHE A 12 -2.13 38.07 -5.34
N LEU A 13 -0.90 38.49 -5.68
CA LEU A 13 -0.45 38.61 -7.07
C LEU A 13 -0.04 37.29 -7.78
N PRO A 14 0.40 36.19 -7.12
CA PRO A 14 0.74 34.97 -7.85
C PRO A 14 -0.48 34.15 -8.29
N LEU A 15 -1.70 34.44 -7.79
CA LEU A 15 -2.91 33.66 -8.11
C LEU A 15 -3.69 34.23 -9.31
N VAL A 16 -3.52 35.52 -9.63
CA VAL A 16 -4.20 36.18 -10.77
C VAL A 16 -3.37 36.08 -12.07
N LEU A 17 -2.05 35.85 -11.97
CA LEU A 17 -1.11 35.92 -13.09
C LEU A 17 -0.81 34.58 -13.79
N GLY A 18 -1.44 33.48 -13.40
CA GLY A 18 -1.19 32.14 -13.97
C GLY A 18 -1.86 31.82 -15.31
N LEU A 19 -2.66 32.74 -15.89
CA LEU A 19 -3.52 32.46 -17.04
C LEU A 19 -3.06 33.05 -18.39
N VAL A 20 -1.95 33.80 -18.44
CA VAL A 20 -1.44 34.36 -19.70
C VAL A 20 -0.01 33.91 -19.93
N GLY A 21 0.17 33.00 -20.89
CA GLY A 21 1.48 32.61 -21.39
C GLY A 21 2.24 33.83 -21.90
N PHE A 22 3.32 34.19 -21.20
CA PHE A 22 4.33 35.13 -21.66
C PHE A 22 5.73 34.50 -21.42
N PRO A 23 6.72 34.79 -22.29
CA PRO A 23 7.78 33.85 -22.63
C PRO A 23 8.90 33.81 -21.58
N LEU A 24 9.58 32.66 -21.59
CA LEU A 24 10.81 32.31 -20.87
C LEU A 24 11.68 33.51 -20.47
N GLN A 25 11.78 33.79 -19.16
CA GLN A 25 12.90 34.58 -18.62
C GLN A 25 14.15 33.69 -18.56
N PRO A 26 15.25 34.02 -19.28
CA PRO A 26 16.47 33.24 -19.21
C PRO A 26 17.24 33.69 -17.96
N GLY A 27 17.37 32.81 -16.97
CA GLY A 27 18.15 33.13 -15.76
C GLY A 27 17.86 32.31 -14.52
N HIS A 28 16.85 31.42 -14.52
CA HIS A 28 16.58 30.58 -13.36
C HIS A 28 17.39 29.28 -13.45
N ARG A 29 18.38 29.15 -12.56
CA ARG A 29 19.04 27.88 -12.28
C ARG A 29 17.96 26.82 -12.08
N VAL A 30 17.96 25.76 -12.89
CA VAL A 30 17.08 24.61 -12.71
C VAL A 30 17.19 24.16 -11.25
N ALA A 31 16.10 24.23 -10.49
CA ALA A 31 16.09 23.75 -9.12
C ALA A 31 16.54 22.27 -9.13
N PRO A 32 17.43 21.84 -8.22
CA PRO A 32 17.84 20.44 -8.21
C PRO A 32 16.60 19.58 -8.00
N ALA A 33 16.37 18.66 -8.94
CA ALA A 33 15.31 17.66 -8.83
C ALA A 33 15.37 17.04 -7.43
N TYR A 34 14.23 16.98 -6.74
CA TYR A 34 14.11 16.48 -5.37
C TYR A 34 14.38 14.96 -5.35
N THR A 35 15.63 14.56 -5.49
CA THR A 35 16.05 13.17 -5.36
C THR A 35 16.10 12.84 -3.88
N MET A 36 15.27 11.89 -3.43
CA MET A 36 15.22 11.52 -2.01
C MET A 36 16.65 11.21 -1.49
N PRO A 37 17.01 11.66 -0.28
CA PRO A 37 18.36 11.50 0.28
C PRO A 37 18.86 10.05 0.27
N VAL A 38 17.96 9.08 0.44
CA VAL A 38 18.24 7.64 0.41
C VAL A 38 18.70 7.18 -0.97
N PHE A 39 18.04 7.60 -2.06
CA PHE A 39 18.46 7.21 -3.41
C PHE A 39 19.81 7.82 -3.80
N ARG A 40 20.11 9.04 -3.32
CA ARG A 40 21.44 9.63 -3.49
C ARG A 40 22.53 8.80 -2.79
N TYR A 41 22.24 8.27 -1.61
CA TYR A 41 23.16 7.43 -0.85
C TYR A 41 23.38 6.06 -1.50
N LEU A 42 22.31 5.40 -1.94
CA LEU A 42 22.37 4.11 -2.64
C LEU A 42 23.06 4.21 -4.02
N ASN A 43 22.89 5.33 -4.74
CA ASN A 43 23.59 5.55 -6.01
C ASN A 43 25.10 5.78 -5.83
N LYS A 44 25.51 6.32 -4.66
CA LYS A 44 26.92 6.49 -4.30
C LYS A 44 27.59 5.16 -3.93
N HIS A 45 26.81 4.21 -3.41
CA HIS A 45 27.25 2.91 -2.89
C HIS A 45 26.44 1.78 -3.53
N LYS A 46 26.83 1.35 -4.74
CA LYS A 46 26.04 0.42 -5.56
C LYS A 46 25.97 -0.99 -4.97
N GLU A 47 26.94 -1.35 -4.15
CA GLU A 47 27.00 -2.58 -3.36
C GLU A 47 25.84 -2.72 -2.36
N LEU A 48 25.26 -1.60 -1.91
CA LEU A 48 24.14 -1.59 -0.96
C LEU A 48 22.79 -1.85 -1.63
N ILE A 49 22.67 -1.65 -2.95
CA ILE A 49 21.43 -1.83 -3.70
C ILE A 49 20.89 -3.27 -3.57
N PRO A 50 21.66 -4.33 -3.89
CA PRO A 50 21.15 -5.71 -3.77
C PRO A 50 20.80 -6.06 -2.32
N LEU A 51 21.59 -5.60 -1.35
CA LEU A 51 21.32 -5.82 0.08
C LEU A 51 20.00 -5.15 0.52
N ALA A 52 19.80 -3.90 0.14
CA ALA A 52 18.58 -3.16 0.44
C ALA A 52 17.35 -3.81 -0.20
N MET A 53 17.48 -4.37 -1.41
CA MET A 53 16.38 -5.09 -2.06
C MET A 53 15.99 -6.35 -1.29
N ILE A 54 16.95 -7.16 -0.86
CA ILE A 54 16.65 -8.38 -0.08
C ILE A 54 15.99 -8.03 1.25
N MET A 55 16.50 -7.01 1.95
CA MET A 55 15.93 -6.56 3.22
C MET A 55 14.50 -6.05 3.07
N THR A 56 14.25 -5.20 2.07
CA THR A 56 12.92 -4.65 1.82
C THR A 56 11.94 -5.73 1.34
N ALA A 57 12.39 -6.67 0.51
CA ALA A 57 11.61 -7.85 0.12
C ALA A 57 11.28 -8.74 1.33
N THR A 58 12.22 -8.93 2.25
CA THR A 58 12.01 -9.74 3.46
C THR A 58 11.00 -9.08 4.40
N LEU A 59 11.16 -7.78 4.68
CA LEU A 59 10.25 -7.02 5.54
C LEU A 59 8.84 -6.96 4.96
N SER A 60 8.72 -6.71 3.66
CA SER A 60 7.41 -6.70 2.98
C SER A 60 6.76 -8.07 2.94
N GLY A 61 7.53 -9.14 2.69
CA GLY A 61 7.05 -10.52 2.77
C GLY A 61 6.56 -10.91 4.16
N MET A 62 7.30 -10.53 5.22
CA MET A 62 6.89 -10.76 6.61
C MET A 62 5.60 -10.00 6.94
N ALA A 63 5.51 -8.73 6.57
CA ALA A 63 4.29 -7.94 6.80
C ALA A 63 3.09 -8.51 6.03
N TYR A 64 3.29 -8.89 4.77
CA TYR A 64 2.25 -9.47 3.93
C TYR A 64 1.73 -10.79 4.50
N THR A 65 2.62 -11.71 4.86
CA THR A 65 2.25 -13.01 5.44
C THR A 65 1.54 -12.85 6.77
N GLY A 66 2.01 -11.96 7.65
CA GLY A 66 1.39 -11.66 8.94
C GLY A 66 -0.02 -11.10 8.80
N ILE A 67 -0.22 -10.07 7.96
CA ILE A 67 -1.55 -9.48 7.71
C ILE A 67 -2.49 -10.53 7.11
N ARG A 68 -1.99 -11.35 6.19
CA ARG A 68 -2.80 -12.37 5.53
C ARG A 68 -3.19 -13.50 6.48
N ALA A 69 -2.31 -13.89 7.39
CA ALA A 69 -2.62 -14.86 8.44
C ALA A 69 -3.80 -14.36 9.28
N LEU A 70 -3.72 -13.12 9.80
CA LEU A 70 -4.78 -12.54 10.63
C LEU A 70 -6.14 -12.39 9.94
N LYS A 71 -6.15 -12.26 8.60
CA LYS A 71 -7.39 -12.12 7.82
C LYS A 71 -8.04 -13.45 7.41
N ARG A 72 -7.40 -14.60 7.65
CA ARG A 72 -7.97 -15.91 7.29
C ARG A 72 -9.14 -16.26 8.20
N SER A 73 -10.20 -16.83 7.61
CA SER A 73 -11.35 -17.40 8.33
C SER A 73 -10.97 -18.53 9.28
N ASP A 74 -9.86 -19.19 8.99
CA ASP A 74 -9.40 -20.41 9.67
C ASP A 74 -8.75 -20.10 11.03
N ILE A 75 -8.46 -18.83 11.32
CA ILE A 75 -7.80 -18.43 12.56
C ILE A 75 -8.84 -17.99 13.58
N ILE A 76 -8.82 -18.67 14.74
CA ILE A 76 -9.66 -18.33 15.88
C ILE A 76 -9.07 -17.11 16.59
N ILE A 77 -9.65 -15.94 16.33
CA ILE A 77 -9.33 -14.70 17.06
C ILE A 77 -10.19 -14.57 18.31
N ASP A 78 -11.48 -14.93 18.21
CA ASP A 78 -12.41 -14.97 19.34
C ASP A 78 -12.55 -16.43 19.82
N ARG A 79 -11.97 -16.73 20.99
CA ARG A 79 -12.06 -18.06 21.63
C ARG A 79 -13.29 -18.22 22.51
N TRP A 80 -13.99 -17.14 22.84
CA TRP A 80 -15.07 -17.16 23.83
C TRP A 80 -16.41 -17.48 23.19
N ASN A 81 -16.65 -17.01 21.98
CA ASN A 81 -17.94 -17.14 21.30
C ASN A 81 -17.95 -18.23 20.22
N ASN A 82 -17.49 -19.44 20.61
CA ASN A 82 -17.29 -20.67 19.83
C ASN A 82 -17.54 -20.59 18.31
N PRO A 83 -16.70 -19.89 17.52
CA PRO A 83 -16.80 -19.94 16.08
C PRO A 83 -15.95 -21.11 15.60
N GLU A 84 -16.57 -22.23 15.21
CA GLU A 84 -15.87 -23.34 14.56
C GLU A 84 -15.25 -22.84 13.24
N PRO A 85 -13.92 -22.71 13.15
CA PRO A 85 -13.28 -21.98 12.06
C PRO A 85 -13.43 -22.69 10.71
N TRP A 86 -13.58 -24.02 10.71
CA TRP A 86 -13.79 -24.83 9.51
C TRP A 86 -15.14 -24.58 8.82
N GLU A 87 -16.15 -24.05 9.53
CA GLU A 87 -17.46 -23.78 8.92
C GLU A 87 -17.44 -22.57 8.00
N LYS A 88 -16.59 -21.58 8.30
CA LYS A 88 -16.53 -20.28 7.61
C LYS A 88 -15.57 -20.27 6.42
N VAL A 89 -14.92 -21.40 6.14
CA VAL A 89 -13.97 -21.55 5.04
C VAL A 89 -14.73 -21.63 3.73
N ASP A 90 -14.45 -20.70 2.82
CA ASP A 90 -15.02 -20.71 1.47
C ASP A 90 -14.32 -21.78 0.59
N PRO A 91 -15.02 -22.84 0.14
CA PRO A 91 -14.42 -23.89 -0.66
C PRO A 91 -14.14 -23.47 -2.11
N SER A 92 -14.69 -22.35 -2.57
CA SER A 92 -14.47 -21.81 -3.92
C SER A 92 -13.16 -21.03 -4.05
N GLN A 93 -12.57 -20.62 -2.93
CA GLN A 93 -11.36 -19.80 -2.89
C GLN A 93 -10.12 -20.59 -2.49
N PRO A 94 -8.94 -20.20 -3.00
CA PRO A 94 -7.68 -20.81 -2.61
C PRO A 94 -7.32 -20.58 -1.14
N GLN A 95 -7.23 -21.68 -0.39
CA GLN A 95 -6.86 -21.63 1.02
C GLN A 95 -5.34 -21.62 1.27
N LYS A 96 -4.54 -22.01 0.27
CA LYS A 96 -3.08 -21.95 0.37
C LYS A 96 -2.53 -20.61 -0.13
N LEU A 97 -1.30 -20.27 0.29
CA LEU A 97 -0.56 -19.12 -0.27
C LEU A 97 -0.30 -19.30 -1.76
N PHE A 98 0.02 -20.53 -2.15
CA PHE A 98 0.37 -20.92 -3.51
C PHE A 98 -0.27 -22.28 -3.81
N SER A 99 -0.86 -22.43 -4.99
CA SER A 99 -1.44 -23.69 -5.44
C SER A 99 -1.16 -23.89 -6.92
N ILE A 100 -0.53 -25.00 -7.28
CA ILE A 100 -0.13 -25.28 -8.67
C ILE A 100 -1.19 -26.12 -9.40
N HIS A 101 -1.79 -27.11 -8.72
CA HIS A 101 -2.72 -28.07 -9.35
C HIS A 101 -4.01 -28.31 -8.57
N GLN A 102 -4.34 -27.44 -7.61
CA GLN A 102 -5.52 -27.63 -6.74
C GLN A 102 -6.73 -26.91 -7.33
N LYS A 103 -7.80 -27.66 -7.60
CA LYS A 103 -9.10 -27.11 -8.01
C LYS A 103 -9.91 -26.82 -6.75
N TRP A 104 -10.44 -25.61 -6.64
CA TRP A 104 -11.27 -25.18 -5.52
C TRP A 104 -12.72 -25.21 -5.99
N LYS A 105 -13.45 -26.22 -5.50
CA LYS A 105 -14.87 -26.42 -5.79
C LYS A 105 -15.57 -26.89 -4.51
N PRO A 106 -16.79 -26.42 -4.25
CA PRO A 106 -17.61 -26.99 -3.20
C PRO A 106 -17.88 -28.47 -3.47
N ILE A 107 -18.02 -29.23 -2.39
CA ILE A 107 -18.39 -30.64 -2.42
C ILE A 107 -19.88 -30.69 -2.11
N GLU A 108 -20.69 -31.17 -3.07
CA GLU A 108 -22.16 -31.17 -2.98
C GLU A 108 -22.66 -31.92 -1.74
N GLU A 109 -22.08 -33.08 -1.45
CA GLU A 109 -22.40 -33.91 -0.27
C GLU A 109 -22.23 -33.12 1.05
N LEU A 110 -21.18 -32.31 1.17
CA LEU A 110 -20.94 -31.51 2.36
C LEU A 110 -21.92 -30.34 2.48
N GLU A 111 -22.37 -29.78 1.35
CA GLU A 111 -23.39 -28.73 1.34
C GLU A 111 -24.77 -29.27 1.75
N GLU A 112 -25.12 -30.47 1.31
CA GLU A 112 -26.35 -31.14 1.72
C GLU A 112 -26.38 -31.40 3.21
N VAL A 113 -25.32 -32.00 3.76
CA VAL A 113 -25.19 -32.21 5.22
C VAL A 113 -25.29 -30.87 5.96
N ARG A 114 -24.61 -29.83 5.47
CA ARG A 114 -24.66 -28.50 6.09
C ARG A 114 -26.07 -27.90 6.10
N LYS A 115 -26.88 -28.12 5.05
CA LYS A 115 -28.27 -27.64 4.99
C LYS A 115 -29.12 -28.34 6.05
N VAL A 116 -28.99 -29.67 6.17
CA VAL A 116 -29.74 -30.47 7.15
C VAL A 116 -29.45 -30.06 8.59
N TYR A 117 -28.21 -29.71 8.92
CA TYR A 117 -27.83 -29.30 10.28
C TYR A 117 -28.15 -27.84 10.62
N LYS A 118 -28.51 -27.01 9.63
CA LYS A 118 -28.76 -25.58 9.79
C LYS A 118 -30.24 -25.21 9.76
N GLU A 119 -31.10 -26.15 9.37
CA GLU A 119 -32.57 -26.13 9.56
C GLU A 119 -32.93 -26.53 11.00
#